data_AF-A0A2N1GT58-F1
#
_entry.id   AF-A0A2N1GT58-F1
#
_cell.length_a   1.000
_cell.length_b   1.000
_cell.length_c   1.000
_cell.angle_alpha   90.00
_cell.angle_beta   90.00
_cell.angle_gamma   90.00
#
_symmetry.space_group_name_H-M   'P 1'
#
loop_
_entity.id
_entity.type
_entity.pdbx_description
1 polymer ?
#
loop_
_entity_poly.entity_id
_entity_poly.type
_entity_poly.pdbx_seq_one_letter_code
_entity_poly.pdbx_strand_id
1 'polypeptide(L)'
;MQPTAKALLALTCMTLSSISLGAQTLTIATVNNSDMIRMQKLSKTFESEHPDIKLNWVVLEENVLRQRLTTDIATQGGQFDVLTIGMYEAALWGGKGWLEPMKDLPANYALDDVFPSVREGLSVKGSLYALPFYAESSITYYRTDLFKDAGLTMPERPTWEQIAGFAEKLTQKDKEQYGICLRGKAGWGENMALITTVANAYGARWFDEQWKPEFSGPEWKNALNFYVNTMKKSGPPGASSNGFNENLALFNSGKCAIWVDASVAGSFVTDKTQSKVADHVGFTFAPHQVTDKGSAWLYSWALAIPTSSKAKDAAKTFSAWATSKEYGELVAKTDGIANVPPGTRASTYSDAYMSAAPFAKVTLESLKAADPSKPTLKPVPYIGIQLVTIPEFQAVGTQVGKLFSAALIGQTTVDQALAAAQQTSEREMKRAGYPK
;
A
#
# COMPACT_ATOMS: atom_id res chain seq x y z
N MET A 1 -92.34 15.65 15.51
CA MET A 1 -91.38 14.52 15.56
C MET A 1 -90.72 14.41 14.20
N GLN A 2 -89.38 14.25 14.23
CA GLN A 2 -88.50 13.70 13.19
C GLN A 2 -88.03 14.59 12.01
N PRO A 3 -86.76 14.38 11.57
CA PRO A 3 -85.83 15.46 11.31
C PRO A 3 -85.31 15.51 9.86
N THR A 4 -84.60 16.60 9.62
CA THR A 4 -83.98 17.08 8.39
C THR A 4 -82.79 16.23 7.89
N ALA A 5 -82.71 16.11 6.56
CA ALA A 5 -81.62 15.49 5.82
C ALA A 5 -80.31 16.28 5.92
N LYS A 6 -79.19 15.58 6.11
CA LYS A 6 -77.83 16.08 5.85
C LYS A 6 -77.05 15.05 5.04
N ALA A 7 -76.68 15.43 3.82
CA ALA A 7 -75.72 14.71 3.00
C ALA A 7 -74.29 14.93 3.54
N LEU A 8 -73.56 13.84 3.76
CA LEU A 8 -72.15 13.87 4.16
C LEU A 8 -71.29 13.57 2.92
N LEU A 9 -70.54 14.56 2.42
CA LEU A 9 -69.42 14.34 1.50
C LEU A 9 -68.22 13.83 2.33
N ALA A 10 -67.77 12.60 2.08
CA ALA A 10 -66.53 12.09 2.64
C ALA A 10 -65.35 12.49 1.72
N LEU A 11 -64.55 13.45 2.16
CA LEU A 11 -63.26 13.78 1.54
C LEU A 11 -62.24 12.71 1.96
N THR A 12 -61.78 11.88 1.03
CA THR A 12 -60.72 10.91 1.26
C THR A 12 -59.36 11.62 1.16
N CYS A 13 -58.76 11.99 2.29
CA CYS A 13 -57.38 12.44 2.34
C CYS A 13 -56.44 11.23 2.17
N MET A 14 -55.89 11.02 0.98
CA MET A 14 -54.71 10.17 0.81
C MET A 14 -53.50 10.92 1.34
N THR A 15 -53.08 10.60 2.55
CA THR A 15 -51.75 10.96 3.06
C THR A 15 -50.72 10.09 2.36
N LEU A 16 -49.98 10.65 1.40
CA LEU A 16 -48.70 10.08 0.98
C LEU A 16 -47.73 10.18 2.16
N SER A 17 -47.54 9.07 2.88
CA SER A 17 -46.44 8.93 3.82
C SER A 17 -45.15 8.84 3.02
N SER A 18 -44.44 9.97 2.89
CA SER A 18 -43.05 9.99 2.48
C SER A 18 -42.24 9.20 3.50
N ILE A 19 -41.83 7.98 3.13
CA ILE A 19 -40.84 7.21 3.88
C ILE A 19 -39.54 8.01 3.81
N SER A 20 -39.25 8.75 4.88
CA SER A 20 -37.91 9.23 5.16
C SER A 20 -37.03 7.99 5.37
N LEU A 21 -36.40 7.46 4.32
CA LEU A 21 -35.25 6.59 4.49
C LEU A 21 -34.21 7.41 5.25
N GLY A 22 -34.06 7.12 6.55
CA GLY A 22 -33.01 7.74 7.35
C GLY A 22 -31.65 7.46 6.71
N ALA A 23 -30.75 8.44 6.76
CA ALA A 23 -29.45 8.31 6.13
C ALA A 23 -28.72 7.05 6.64
N GLN A 24 -28.24 6.22 5.71
CA GLN A 24 -27.48 5.01 6.02
C GLN A 24 -26.02 5.40 6.30
N THR A 25 -25.50 5.06 7.47
CA THR A 25 -24.10 5.32 7.83
C THR A 25 -23.22 4.14 7.43
N LEU A 26 -22.19 4.41 6.63
CA LEU A 26 -21.11 3.48 6.28
C LEU A 26 -19.95 3.65 7.25
N THR A 27 -19.48 2.55 7.86
CA THR A 27 -18.21 2.56 8.62
C THR A 27 -17.06 2.08 7.75
N ILE A 28 -16.11 2.97 7.47
CA ILE A 28 -14.94 2.75 6.61
C ILE A 28 -13.70 2.57 7.50
N ALA A 29 -13.05 1.42 7.41
CA ALA A 29 -11.75 1.19 8.04
C ALA A 29 -10.63 1.45 7.04
N THR A 30 -9.78 2.44 7.31
CA THR A 30 -8.72 2.86 6.38
C THR A 30 -7.38 3.10 7.04
N VAL A 31 -6.31 3.09 6.23
CA VAL A 31 -4.94 3.36 6.67
C VAL A 31 -4.72 4.85 6.80
N ASN A 32 -3.87 5.29 7.74
CA ASN A 32 -3.53 6.69 7.98
C ASN A 32 -2.56 7.31 6.96
N ASN A 33 -2.53 6.79 5.73
CA ASN A 33 -1.70 7.35 4.66
C ASN A 33 -2.32 8.63 4.10
N SER A 34 -1.48 9.55 3.65
CA SER A 34 -1.89 10.91 3.26
C SER A 34 -2.99 10.96 2.19
N ASP A 35 -2.99 10.06 1.19
CA ASP A 35 -4.08 10.00 0.19
C ASP A 35 -5.42 9.55 0.81
N MET A 36 -5.41 8.71 1.85
CA MET A 36 -6.63 8.31 2.56
C MET A 36 -7.16 9.45 3.45
N ILE A 37 -6.26 10.21 4.06
CA ILE A 37 -6.63 11.44 4.80
C ILE A 37 -7.22 12.49 3.85
N ARG A 38 -6.65 12.62 2.65
CA ARG A 38 -7.20 13.44 1.57
C ARG A 38 -8.60 12.96 1.16
N MET A 39 -8.79 11.66 0.94
CA MET A 39 -10.11 11.08 0.65
C MET A 39 -11.12 11.40 1.75
N GLN A 40 -10.74 11.21 3.02
CA GLN A 40 -11.60 11.56 4.15
C GLN A 40 -12.03 13.03 4.11
N LYS A 41 -11.11 13.96 3.85
CA LYS A 41 -11.40 15.40 3.73
C LYS A 41 -12.35 15.69 2.55
N LEU A 42 -12.09 15.10 1.39
CA LEU A 42 -12.86 15.32 0.15
C LEU A 42 -14.19 14.57 0.13
N SER A 43 -14.39 13.59 1.03
CA SER A 43 -15.63 12.81 1.12
C SER A 43 -16.87 13.63 1.48
N LYS A 44 -16.71 14.88 1.93
CA LYS A 44 -17.83 15.83 2.06
C LYS A 44 -18.52 16.13 0.73
N THR A 45 -17.80 16.06 -0.39
CA THR A 45 -18.39 16.17 -1.73
C THR A 45 -19.32 15.00 -1.99
N PHE A 46 -18.87 13.77 -1.68
CA PHE A 46 -19.71 12.57 -1.76
C PHE A 46 -20.96 12.70 -0.89
N GLU A 47 -20.85 13.09 0.38
CA GLU A 47 -22.02 13.22 1.27
C GLU A 47 -23.00 14.33 0.83
N SER A 48 -22.54 15.31 0.04
CA SER A 48 -23.40 16.33 -0.57
C SER A 48 -24.10 15.81 -1.83
N GLU A 49 -23.46 14.93 -2.59
CA GLU A 49 -24.02 14.27 -3.79
C GLU A 49 -24.97 13.12 -3.40
N HIS A 50 -24.75 12.50 -2.24
CA HIS A 50 -25.51 11.38 -1.69
C HIS A 50 -25.99 11.70 -0.26
N PRO A 51 -27.00 12.57 -0.09
CA PRO A 51 -27.43 13.05 1.23
C PRO A 51 -28.00 11.93 2.13
N ASP A 52 -28.39 10.81 1.54
CA ASP A 52 -28.86 9.57 2.17
C ASP A 52 -27.75 8.65 2.66
N ILE A 53 -26.47 8.96 2.39
CA ILE A 53 -25.31 8.18 2.84
C ILE A 53 -24.43 9.06 3.74
N LYS A 54 -24.05 8.53 4.91
CA LYS A 54 -23.09 9.18 5.83
C LYS A 54 -21.86 8.33 6.02
N LEU A 55 -20.71 8.97 6.20
CA LEU A 55 -19.43 8.28 6.30
C LEU A 55 -18.83 8.41 7.70
N ASN A 56 -18.61 7.27 8.34
CA ASN A 56 -17.87 7.15 9.59
C ASN A 56 -16.50 6.51 9.33
N TRP A 57 -15.43 7.10 9.85
CA TRP A 57 -14.07 6.70 9.53
C TRP A 57 -13.34 6.11 10.73
N VAL A 58 -12.75 4.94 10.54
CA VAL A 58 -11.83 4.29 11.47
C VAL A 58 -10.44 4.31 10.83
N VAL A 59 -9.68 5.36 11.12
CA VAL A 59 -8.33 5.56 10.58
C VAL A 59 -7.30 4.94 11.51
N LEU A 60 -6.49 4.02 10.99
CA LEU A 60 -5.53 3.24 11.78
C LEU A 60 -4.16 3.20 11.09
N GLU A 61 -3.12 2.98 11.88
CA GLU A 61 -1.81 2.61 11.34
C GLU A 61 -1.87 1.23 10.67
N GLU A 62 -1.10 1.02 9.60
CA GLU A 62 -1.16 -0.13 8.70
C GLU A 62 -1.16 -1.50 9.40
N ASN A 63 -0.24 -1.74 10.34
CA ASN A 63 -0.21 -3.02 11.07
C ASN A 63 -1.46 -3.21 11.95
N VAL A 64 -1.91 -2.15 12.62
CA VAL A 64 -3.12 -2.17 13.45
C VAL A 64 -4.37 -2.38 12.58
N LEU A 65 -4.45 -1.70 11.44
CA LEU A 65 -5.53 -1.85 10.46
C LEU A 65 -5.63 -3.31 10.03
N ARG A 66 -4.55 -3.88 9.52
CA ARG A 66 -4.54 -5.27 9.02
C ARG A 66 -4.96 -6.28 10.07
N GLN A 67 -4.46 -6.14 11.31
CA GLN A 67 -4.87 -7.02 12.40
C GLN A 67 -6.37 -6.91 12.70
N ARG A 68 -6.90 -5.68 12.75
CA ARG A 68 -8.32 -5.42 13.04
C ARG A 68 -9.21 -5.93 11.91
N LEU A 69 -8.83 -5.69 10.65
CA LEU A 69 -9.56 -6.15 9.47
C LEU A 69 -9.56 -7.68 9.36
N THR A 70 -8.40 -8.33 9.51
CA THR A 70 -8.28 -9.80 9.50
C THR A 70 -9.17 -10.42 10.58
N THR A 71 -9.23 -9.81 11.77
CA THR A 71 -10.09 -10.30 12.87
C THR A 71 -11.57 -10.14 12.51
N ASP A 72 -11.99 -8.94 12.10
CA ASP A 72 -13.40 -8.65 11.80
C ASP A 72 -13.94 -9.53 10.65
N ILE A 73 -13.18 -9.68 9.56
CA ILE A 73 -13.63 -10.47 8.42
C ILE A 73 -13.67 -11.97 8.71
N ALA A 74 -12.68 -12.49 9.47
CA ALA A 74 -12.62 -13.90 9.81
C ALA A 74 -13.71 -14.35 10.79
N THR A 75 -14.14 -13.45 11.69
CA THR A 75 -15.23 -13.72 12.64
C THR A 75 -16.60 -13.28 12.13
N GLN A 76 -16.67 -12.68 10.94
CA GLN A 76 -17.88 -12.03 10.41
C GLN A 76 -18.45 -10.99 11.39
N GLY A 77 -17.57 -10.22 12.05
CA GLY A 77 -17.92 -9.29 13.13
C GLY A 77 -18.79 -8.10 12.70
N GLY A 78 -18.81 -7.78 11.40
CA GLY A 78 -19.70 -6.77 10.82
C GLY A 78 -19.44 -5.36 11.35
N GLN A 79 -18.20 -5.08 11.76
CA GLN A 79 -17.84 -3.76 12.29
C GLN A 79 -17.63 -2.72 11.19
N PHE A 80 -17.41 -3.16 9.96
CA PHE A 80 -17.05 -2.30 8.83
C PHE A 80 -17.86 -2.63 7.58
N ASP A 81 -18.22 -1.60 6.83
CA ASP A 81 -18.93 -1.71 5.56
C ASP A 81 -17.98 -1.60 4.36
N VAL A 82 -16.89 -0.85 4.52
CA VAL A 82 -15.83 -0.71 3.52
C VAL A 82 -14.48 -0.94 4.20
N LEU A 83 -13.69 -1.83 3.62
CA LEU A 83 -12.35 -2.18 4.08
C LEU A 83 -11.31 -1.63 3.11
N THR A 84 -10.35 -0.86 3.61
CA THR A 84 -9.13 -0.57 2.85
C THR A 84 -8.15 -1.74 3.00
N ILE A 85 -7.95 -2.51 1.93
CA ILE A 85 -7.17 -3.74 1.92
C ILE A 85 -6.13 -3.74 0.79
N GLY A 86 -5.15 -4.63 0.89
CA GLY A 86 -4.17 -4.85 -0.16
C GLY A 86 -4.57 -5.91 -1.18
N MET A 87 -3.75 -6.04 -2.22
CA MET A 87 -3.83 -7.13 -3.20
C MET A 87 -3.70 -8.52 -2.57
N TYR A 88 -2.85 -8.65 -1.54
CA TYR A 88 -2.69 -9.89 -0.77
C TYR A 88 -4.01 -10.33 -0.15
N GLU A 89 -4.69 -9.43 0.55
CA GLU A 89 -5.98 -9.69 1.19
C GLU A 89 -7.08 -9.92 0.17
N ALA A 90 -7.16 -9.11 -0.88
CA ALA A 90 -8.18 -9.23 -1.93
C ALA A 90 -8.15 -10.63 -2.58
N ALA A 91 -6.95 -11.13 -2.91
CA ALA A 91 -6.79 -12.46 -3.49
C ALA A 91 -7.24 -13.58 -2.53
N LEU A 92 -6.84 -13.51 -1.25
CA LEU A 92 -7.14 -14.56 -0.29
C LEU A 92 -8.59 -14.54 0.20
N TRP A 93 -9.12 -13.35 0.52
CA TRP A 93 -10.47 -13.20 1.07
C TRP A 93 -11.54 -13.31 -0.01
N GLY A 94 -11.27 -12.80 -1.22
CA GLY A 94 -12.10 -13.05 -2.40
C GLY A 94 -12.19 -14.55 -2.72
N GLY A 95 -11.07 -15.27 -2.68
CA GLY A 95 -11.03 -16.72 -2.90
C GLY A 95 -11.79 -17.55 -1.84
N LYS A 96 -11.94 -17.01 -0.63
CA LYS A 96 -12.75 -17.60 0.45
C LYS A 96 -14.23 -17.19 0.40
N GLY A 97 -14.63 -16.29 -0.50
CA GLY A 97 -15.99 -15.75 -0.56
C GLY A 97 -16.33 -14.84 0.61
N TRP A 98 -15.33 -14.17 1.21
CA TRP A 98 -15.54 -13.24 2.33
C TRP A 98 -15.76 -11.79 1.87
N LEU A 99 -15.50 -11.51 0.61
CA LEU A 99 -15.70 -10.20 -0.02
C LEU A 99 -16.80 -10.28 -1.07
N GLU A 100 -17.58 -9.21 -1.19
CA GLU A 100 -18.53 -9.02 -2.27
C GLU A 100 -17.80 -8.79 -3.60
N PRO A 101 -18.17 -9.48 -4.69
CA PRO A 101 -17.66 -9.18 -6.02
C PRO A 101 -18.07 -7.78 -6.49
N MET A 102 -17.13 -7.03 -7.06
CA MET A 102 -17.35 -5.71 -7.66
C MET A 102 -17.93 -5.84 -9.07
N LYS A 103 -19.19 -6.26 -9.17
CA LYS A 103 -19.94 -6.39 -10.43
C LYS A 103 -20.71 -5.11 -10.75
N ASP A 104 -21.30 -5.01 -11.93
CA ASP A 104 -22.28 -3.97 -12.29
C ASP A 104 -21.84 -2.54 -11.88
N LEU A 105 -20.59 -2.20 -12.19
CA LEU A 105 -20.06 -0.87 -11.96
C LEU A 105 -20.70 0.11 -12.96
N PRO A 106 -20.86 1.39 -12.59
CA PRO A 106 -21.30 2.41 -13.54
C PRO A 106 -20.46 2.41 -14.82
N ALA A 107 -21.07 2.61 -15.98
CA ALA A 107 -20.35 2.56 -17.26
C ALA A 107 -19.19 3.57 -17.33
N ASN A 108 -19.35 4.75 -16.71
CA ASN A 108 -18.32 5.78 -16.63
C ASN A 108 -17.15 5.40 -15.68
N TYR A 109 -17.30 4.37 -14.84
CA TYR A 109 -16.19 3.87 -14.03
C TYR A 109 -15.00 3.41 -14.89
N ALA A 110 -15.27 2.99 -16.14
CA ALA A 110 -14.27 2.60 -17.13
C ALA A 110 -13.22 1.62 -16.56
N LEU A 111 -13.65 0.41 -16.18
CA LEU A 111 -12.76 -0.58 -15.56
C LEU A 111 -11.55 -0.95 -16.45
N ASP A 112 -11.69 -0.88 -17.77
CA ASP A 112 -10.57 -1.16 -18.70
C ASP A 112 -9.49 -0.06 -18.73
N ASP A 113 -9.78 1.10 -18.14
CA ASP A 113 -8.77 2.14 -17.90
C ASP A 113 -7.90 1.84 -16.67
N VAL A 114 -8.33 0.93 -15.79
CA VAL A 114 -7.51 0.43 -14.67
C VAL A 114 -6.43 -0.49 -15.24
N PHE A 115 -5.18 -0.31 -14.79
CA PHE A 115 -4.07 -1.13 -15.28
C PHE A 115 -4.34 -2.63 -15.08
N PRO A 116 -4.07 -3.48 -16.09
CA PRO A 116 -4.34 -4.91 -16.01
C PRO A 116 -3.70 -5.58 -14.79
N SER A 117 -2.44 -5.29 -14.49
CA SER A 117 -1.73 -5.87 -13.33
C SER A 117 -2.39 -5.50 -11.99
N VAL A 118 -2.95 -4.30 -11.88
CA VAL A 118 -3.69 -3.85 -10.69
C VAL A 118 -5.02 -4.58 -10.58
N ARG A 119 -5.79 -4.61 -11.67
CA ARG A 119 -7.08 -5.31 -11.72
C ARG A 119 -6.94 -6.80 -11.45
N GLU A 120 -5.93 -7.44 -12.03
CA GLU A 120 -5.64 -8.87 -11.86
C GLU A 120 -5.23 -9.19 -10.43
N GLY A 121 -4.36 -8.38 -9.81
CA GLY A 121 -3.96 -8.57 -8.40
C GLY A 121 -5.09 -8.37 -7.39
N LEU A 122 -6.20 -7.74 -7.79
CA LEU A 122 -7.42 -7.57 -6.97
C LEU A 122 -8.54 -8.54 -7.37
N SER A 123 -8.26 -9.48 -8.28
CA SER A 123 -9.23 -10.42 -8.83
C SER A 123 -8.93 -11.86 -8.45
N VAL A 124 -9.97 -12.68 -8.34
CA VAL A 124 -9.86 -14.13 -8.16
C VAL A 124 -10.72 -14.81 -9.21
N LYS A 125 -10.13 -15.71 -10.00
CA LYS A 125 -10.81 -16.41 -11.12
C LYS A 125 -11.58 -15.44 -12.03
N GLY A 126 -10.98 -14.29 -12.33
CA GLY A 126 -11.54 -13.25 -13.20
C GLY A 126 -12.61 -12.35 -12.56
N SER A 127 -12.98 -12.56 -11.30
CA SER A 127 -13.89 -11.67 -10.56
C SER A 127 -13.11 -10.67 -9.70
N LEU A 128 -13.39 -9.38 -9.85
CA LEU A 128 -12.80 -8.31 -9.05
C LEU A 128 -13.45 -8.24 -7.66
N TYR A 129 -12.65 -8.13 -6.60
CA TYR A 129 -13.14 -8.11 -5.20
C TYR A 129 -12.84 -6.81 -4.44
N ALA A 130 -12.04 -5.92 -5.02
CA ALA A 130 -11.75 -4.61 -4.46
C ALA A 130 -11.51 -3.59 -5.58
N LEU A 131 -11.93 -2.35 -5.37
CA LEU A 131 -11.68 -1.26 -6.31
C LEU A 131 -10.38 -0.52 -5.92
N PRO A 132 -9.40 -0.39 -6.81
CA PRO A 132 -8.10 0.19 -6.46
C PRO A 132 -8.22 1.70 -6.23
N PHE A 133 -7.77 2.17 -5.06
CA PHE A 133 -7.75 3.59 -4.73
C PHE A 133 -6.45 4.26 -5.17
N TYR A 134 -5.31 3.68 -4.80
CA TYR A 134 -4.03 3.96 -5.46
C TYR A 134 -3.25 2.65 -5.65
N ALA A 135 -2.29 2.68 -6.56
CA ALA A 135 -1.29 1.63 -6.68
C ALA A 135 0.12 2.23 -6.77
N GLU A 136 1.09 1.40 -6.42
CA GLU A 136 2.46 1.81 -6.26
C GLU A 136 3.43 0.70 -6.65
N SER A 137 4.61 1.13 -7.06
CA SER A 137 5.82 0.31 -7.02
C SER A 137 6.77 0.87 -5.96
N SER A 138 7.98 0.36 -5.86
CA SER A 138 9.06 1.02 -5.11
C SER A 138 10.00 1.75 -6.07
N ILE A 139 10.50 2.91 -5.63
CA ILE A 139 11.46 3.75 -6.34
C ILE A 139 12.48 4.33 -5.36
N THR A 140 13.52 4.98 -5.89
CA THR A 140 14.54 5.66 -5.09
C THR A 140 14.34 7.17 -5.16
N TYR A 141 14.15 7.79 -4.00
CA TYR A 141 14.17 9.23 -3.77
C TYR A 141 15.56 9.64 -3.31
N TYR A 142 16.10 10.73 -3.85
CA TYR A 142 17.39 11.25 -3.39
C TYR A 142 17.42 12.78 -3.40
N ARG A 143 18.27 13.35 -2.53
CA ARG A 143 18.47 14.80 -2.41
C ARG A 143 19.45 15.31 -3.46
N THR A 144 18.94 15.99 -4.49
CA THR A 144 19.75 16.45 -5.63
C THR A 144 20.77 17.52 -5.25
N ASP A 145 20.43 18.36 -4.27
CA ASP A 145 21.34 19.34 -3.68
C ASP A 145 22.50 18.68 -2.93
N LEU A 146 22.22 17.69 -2.08
CA LEU A 146 23.26 16.95 -1.36
C LEU A 146 24.18 16.16 -2.32
N PHE A 147 23.61 15.59 -3.39
CA PHE A 147 24.41 14.94 -4.43
C PHE A 147 25.31 15.93 -5.16
N LYS A 148 24.78 17.10 -5.54
CA LYS A 148 25.55 18.16 -6.21
C LYS A 148 26.70 18.65 -5.34
N ASP A 149 26.45 18.93 -4.07
CA ASP A 149 27.44 19.43 -3.12
C ASP A 149 28.57 18.41 -2.87
N ALA A 150 28.24 17.12 -2.91
CA ALA A 150 29.21 16.03 -2.76
C ALA A 150 29.86 15.58 -4.08
N GLY A 151 29.55 16.22 -5.22
CA GLY A 151 30.06 15.82 -6.54
C GLY A 151 29.62 14.41 -6.96
N LEU A 152 28.44 13.96 -6.52
CA LEU A 152 27.87 12.65 -6.80
C LEU A 152 26.86 12.73 -7.95
N THR A 153 26.74 11.63 -8.71
CA THR A 153 25.74 11.45 -9.76
C THR A 153 24.98 10.16 -9.51
N MET A 154 23.66 10.24 -9.43
CA MET A 154 22.78 9.08 -9.28
C MET A 154 22.56 8.41 -10.65
N PRO A 155 22.86 7.10 -10.82
CA PRO A 155 22.51 6.36 -12.03
C PRO A 155 20.98 6.22 -12.19
N GLU A 156 20.53 6.05 -13.43
CA GLU A 156 19.11 5.75 -13.72
C GLU A 156 18.69 4.39 -13.12
N ARG A 157 19.59 3.40 -13.07
CA ARG A 157 19.32 2.10 -12.43
C ARG A 157 20.44 1.81 -11.45
N PRO A 158 20.35 2.30 -10.20
CA PRO A 158 21.41 2.10 -9.23
C PRO A 158 21.44 0.67 -8.71
N THR A 159 22.60 0.22 -8.25
CA THR A 159 22.70 -1.00 -7.43
C THR A 159 22.55 -0.67 -5.94
N TRP A 160 22.16 -1.66 -5.13
CA TRP A 160 22.12 -1.49 -3.67
C TRP A 160 23.50 -1.09 -3.10
N GLU A 161 24.59 -1.63 -3.63
CA GLU A 161 25.95 -1.23 -3.24
C GLU A 161 26.29 0.22 -3.60
N GLN A 162 25.86 0.70 -4.78
CA GLN A 162 26.01 2.13 -5.13
C GLN A 162 25.23 3.02 -4.17
N ILE A 163 23.99 2.64 -3.84
CA ILE A 163 23.17 3.37 -2.87
C ILE A 163 23.85 3.44 -1.50
N ALA A 164 24.39 2.34 -1.00
CA ALA A 164 25.13 2.34 0.27
C ALA A 164 26.39 3.22 0.21
N GLY A 165 27.12 3.19 -0.91
CA GLY A 165 28.29 4.05 -1.12
C GLY A 165 27.94 5.55 -1.16
N PHE A 166 26.81 5.92 -1.77
CA PHE A 166 26.31 7.30 -1.73
C PHE A 166 25.84 7.68 -0.33
N ALA A 167 25.08 6.80 0.34
CA ALA A 167 24.60 7.03 1.69
C ALA A 167 25.75 7.30 2.65
N GLU A 168 26.83 6.51 2.60
CA GLU A 168 28.01 6.72 3.43
C GLU A 168 28.62 8.12 3.26
N LYS A 169 28.79 8.58 2.02
CA LYS A 169 29.35 9.90 1.72
C LYS A 169 28.45 11.05 2.16
N LEU A 170 27.14 10.82 2.19
CA LEU A 170 26.13 11.82 2.53
C LEU A 170 25.73 11.82 4.01
N THR A 171 26.23 10.88 4.82
CA THR A 171 25.94 10.85 6.25
C THR A 171 26.71 11.93 7.02
N GLN A 172 25.99 12.81 7.72
CA GLN A 172 26.50 13.77 8.69
C GLN A 172 25.63 13.71 9.96
N LYS A 173 25.85 12.68 10.80
CA LYS A 173 24.99 12.39 11.97
C LYS A 173 24.99 13.51 13.01
N ASP A 174 26.09 14.25 13.13
CA ASP A 174 26.24 15.43 13.97
C ASP A 174 25.30 16.59 13.58
N LYS A 175 24.86 16.60 12.31
CA LYS A 175 23.89 17.56 11.77
C LYS A 175 22.50 16.96 11.55
N GLU A 176 22.25 15.78 12.11
CA GLU A 176 21.04 14.99 11.88
C GLU A 176 20.74 14.72 10.39
N GLN A 177 21.78 14.65 9.55
CA GLN A 177 21.66 14.25 8.15
C GLN A 177 22.06 12.78 8.01
N TYR A 178 21.08 11.94 7.71
CA TYR A 178 21.24 10.50 7.52
C TYR A 178 21.35 10.19 6.02
N GLY A 179 22.38 9.46 5.66
CA GLY A 179 22.67 9.11 4.27
C GLY A 179 21.60 8.26 3.63
N ILE A 180 20.88 7.46 4.42
CA ILE A 180 19.77 6.65 3.94
C ILE A 180 18.73 6.46 5.05
N CYS A 181 17.45 6.36 4.68
CA CYS A 181 16.38 5.98 5.60
C CYS A 181 15.57 4.88 4.94
N LEU A 182 15.35 3.79 5.66
CA LEU A 182 14.66 2.60 5.18
C LEU A 182 13.70 2.11 6.25
N ARG A 183 12.66 1.39 5.84
CA ARG A 183 11.71 0.78 6.77
C ARG A 183 12.45 -0.16 7.72
N GLY A 184 12.29 0.05 9.02
CA GLY A 184 12.80 -0.83 10.08
C GLY A 184 11.71 -1.30 11.04
N LYS A 185 10.53 -0.67 11.02
CA LYS A 185 9.36 -1.09 11.78
C LYS A 185 8.95 -2.51 11.45
N ALA A 186 8.93 -3.37 12.46
CA ALA A 186 8.54 -4.77 12.30
C ALA A 186 7.09 -4.90 11.81
N GLY A 187 6.90 -5.56 10.67
CA GLY A 187 5.59 -5.87 10.13
C GLY A 187 5.71 -6.55 8.77
N TRP A 188 4.78 -7.46 8.47
CA TRP A 188 4.83 -8.26 7.24
C TRP A 188 4.74 -7.41 5.96
N GLY A 189 4.07 -6.26 6.00
CA GLY A 189 4.06 -5.28 4.89
C GLY A 189 4.79 -3.97 5.23
N GLU A 190 5.57 -3.94 6.32
CA GLU A 190 6.42 -2.80 6.68
C GLU A 190 7.89 -3.12 6.34
N ASN A 191 8.75 -3.40 7.33
CA ASN A 191 10.15 -3.74 7.04
C ASN A 191 10.27 -4.95 6.11
N MET A 192 9.39 -5.95 6.21
CA MET A 192 9.46 -7.13 5.34
C MET A 192 9.08 -6.85 3.89
N ALA A 193 8.29 -5.82 3.59
CA ALA A 193 8.05 -5.44 2.20
C ALA A 193 9.38 -4.99 1.55
N LEU A 194 10.10 -4.09 2.21
CA LEU A 194 11.39 -3.59 1.73
C LEU A 194 12.49 -4.67 1.77
N ILE A 195 12.65 -5.37 2.89
CA ILE A 195 13.71 -6.35 3.06
C ILE A 195 13.52 -7.51 2.07
N THR A 196 12.28 -7.90 1.74
CA THR A 196 12.04 -8.90 0.71
C THR A 196 12.51 -8.42 -0.67
N THR A 197 12.26 -7.16 -1.06
CA THR A 197 12.77 -6.65 -2.35
C THR A 197 14.30 -6.55 -2.38
N VAL A 198 14.93 -6.20 -1.25
CA VAL A 198 16.40 -6.27 -1.11
C VAL A 198 16.86 -7.73 -1.29
N ALA A 199 16.21 -8.69 -0.62
CA ALA A 199 16.55 -10.10 -0.70
C ALA A 199 16.42 -10.64 -2.15
N ASN A 200 15.34 -10.31 -2.85
CA ASN A 200 15.14 -10.67 -4.25
C ASN A 200 16.26 -10.12 -5.15
N ALA A 201 16.65 -8.85 -4.97
CA ALA A 201 17.75 -8.23 -5.71
C ALA A 201 19.08 -8.96 -5.51
N TYR A 202 19.31 -9.51 -4.32
CA TYR A 202 20.46 -10.37 -3.97
C TYR A 202 20.29 -11.85 -4.37
N GLY A 203 19.21 -12.19 -5.08
CA GLY A 203 18.94 -13.53 -5.61
C GLY A 203 18.27 -14.49 -4.63
N ALA A 204 17.87 -14.01 -3.45
CA ALA A 204 17.15 -14.79 -2.47
C ALA A 204 15.69 -15.00 -2.89
N ARG A 205 15.05 -15.99 -2.27
CA ARG A 205 13.60 -16.24 -2.33
C ARG A 205 13.12 -16.67 -0.96
N TRP A 206 11.84 -16.48 -0.66
CA TRP A 206 11.27 -16.94 0.62
C TRP A 206 11.30 -18.47 0.74
N PHE A 207 10.86 -19.15 -0.32
CA PHE A 207 10.69 -20.60 -0.37
C PHE A 207 11.21 -21.17 -1.69
N ASP A 208 11.73 -22.40 -1.66
CA ASP A 208 11.94 -23.19 -2.86
C ASP A 208 10.63 -23.79 -3.42
N GLU A 209 10.72 -24.50 -4.54
CA GLU A 209 9.58 -25.16 -5.21
C GLU A 209 8.92 -26.25 -4.35
N GLN A 210 9.58 -26.69 -3.27
CA GLN A 210 9.06 -27.66 -2.30
C GLN A 210 8.54 -26.97 -1.02
N TRP A 211 8.35 -25.64 -1.06
CA TRP A 211 7.91 -24.82 0.07
C TRP A 211 8.85 -24.83 1.29
N LYS A 212 10.12 -25.19 1.09
CA LYS A 212 11.13 -25.10 2.15
C LYS A 212 11.63 -23.66 2.24
N PRO A 213 11.63 -23.02 3.43
CA PRO A 213 12.20 -21.68 3.58
C PRO A 213 13.69 -21.66 3.27
N GLU A 214 14.23 -20.56 2.75
CA GLU A 214 15.65 -20.43 2.37
C GLU A 214 16.44 -19.37 3.17
N PHE A 215 15.96 -18.95 4.35
CA PHE A 215 16.58 -17.91 5.18
C PHE A 215 18.03 -18.21 5.60
N SER A 216 18.42 -19.48 5.71
CA SER A 216 19.80 -19.86 6.03
C SER A 216 20.77 -19.81 4.83
N GLY A 217 20.28 -19.50 3.63
CA GLY A 217 21.07 -19.42 2.40
C GLY A 217 21.99 -18.20 2.31
N PRO A 218 23.05 -18.26 1.48
CA PRO A 218 23.99 -17.16 1.33
C PRO A 218 23.33 -15.89 0.76
N GLU A 219 22.30 -16.00 -0.08
CA GLU A 219 21.61 -14.85 -0.65
C GLU A 219 20.87 -14.03 0.42
N TRP A 220 20.13 -14.68 1.31
CA TRP A 220 19.48 -14.03 2.47
C TRP A 220 20.50 -13.44 3.44
N LYS A 221 21.61 -14.17 3.69
CA LYS A 221 22.70 -13.67 4.52
C LYS A 221 23.32 -12.40 3.95
N ASN A 222 23.58 -12.34 2.65
CA ASN A 222 24.14 -11.17 1.99
C ASN A 222 23.16 -9.98 2.06
N ALA A 223 21.90 -10.21 1.74
CA ALA A 223 20.86 -9.18 1.78
C ALA A 223 20.66 -8.58 3.18
N LEU A 224 20.52 -9.42 4.21
CA LEU A 224 20.27 -8.93 5.56
C LEU A 224 21.52 -8.28 6.17
N ASN A 225 22.72 -8.78 5.90
CA ASN A 225 23.96 -8.10 6.30
C ASN A 225 24.09 -6.74 5.62
N PHE A 226 23.82 -6.66 4.31
CA PHE A 226 23.80 -5.39 3.58
C PHE A 226 22.86 -4.38 4.25
N TYR A 227 21.60 -4.78 4.48
CA TYR A 227 20.59 -3.93 5.10
C TYR A 227 21.00 -3.45 6.49
N VAL A 228 21.39 -4.38 7.38
CA VAL A 228 21.77 -4.05 8.76
C VAL A 228 23.01 -3.17 8.81
N ASN A 229 24.05 -3.47 8.02
CA ASN A 229 25.29 -2.69 8.01
C ASN A 229 25.07 -1.28 7.46
N THR A 230 24.31 -1.16 6.36
CA THR A 230 23.97 0.12 5.74
C THR A 230 23.16 0.99 6.69
N MET A 231 22.14 0.43 7.34
CA MET A 231 21.31 1.18 8.30
C MET A 231 22.07 1.55 9.57
N LYS A 232 22.94 0.69 10.11
CA LYS A 232 23.79 1.04 11.27
C LYS A 232 24.75 2.19 10.94
N LYS A 233 25.35 2.13 9.75
CA LYS A 233 26.34 3.12 9.30
C LYS A 233 25.69 4.46 8.98
N SER A 234 24.65 4.46 8.15
CA SER A 234 24.11 5.65 7.52
C SER A 234 22.65 5.97 7.85
N GLY A 235 21.97 5.08 8.57
CA GLY A 235 20.57 5.23 8.96
C GLY A 235 20.31 6.19 10.13
N PRO A 236 19.05 6.62 10.30
CA PRO A 236 18.61 7.40 11.45
C PRO A 236 18.62 6.58 12.75
N PRO A 237 18.75 7.23 13.92
CA PRO A 237 18.53 6.57 15.20
C PRO A 237 17.07 6.09 15.29
N GLY A 238 16.83 5.00 16.02
CA GLY A 238 15.48 4.47 16.22
C GLY A 238 14.81 3.90 14.96
N ALA A 239 15.58 3.56 13.91
CA ALA A 239 15.03 3.09 12.63
C ALA A 239 14.08 1.88 12.74
N SER A 240 14.20 1.05 13.79
CA SER A 240 13.27 -0.05 14.08
C SER A 240 11.84 0.38 14.40
N SER A 241 11.60 1.67 14.60
CA SER A 241 10.26 2.25 14.79
C SER A 241 9.74 2.94 13.53
N ASN A 242 10.57 3.09 12.50
CA ASN A 242 10.22 3.85 11.31
C ASN A 242 9.61 2.93 10.25
N GLY A 243 8.31 3.12 9.99
CA GLY A 243 7.60 2.54 8.85
C GLY A 243 7.60 3.50 7.65
N PHE A 244 6.60 3.41 6.80
CA PHE A 244 6.44 4.32 5.66
C PHE A 244 6.35 5.80 6.09
N ASN A 245 5.39 6.12 6.97
CA ASN A 245 5.07 7.50 7.32
C ASN A 245 6.20 8.20 8.09
N GLU A 246 6.91 7.47 8.96
CA GLU A 246 8.06 8.04 9.68
C GLU A 246 9.24 8.34 8.74
N ASN A 247 9.50 7.48 7.75
CA ASN A 247 10.56 7.73 6.76
C ASN A 247 10.17 8.88 5.80
N LEU A 248 8.90 8.98 5.40
CA LEU A 248 8.38 10.13 4.66
C LEU A 248 8.61 11.43 5.43
N ALA A 249 8.33 11.46 6.74
CA ALA A 249 8.57 12.62 7.58
C ALA A 249 10.06 12.98 7.70
N LEU A 250 10.94 11.98 7.82
CA LEU A 250 12.41 12.19 7.81
C LEU A 250 12.89 12.79 6.49
N PHE A 251 12.36 12.32 5.35
CA PHE A 251 12.70 12.85 4.05
C PHE A 251 12.20 14.29 3.86
N ASN A 252 10.91 14.53 4.13
CA ASN A 252 10.27 15.84 4.02
C ASN A 252 10.89 16.90 4.96
N SER A 253 11.41 16.49 6.11
CA SER A 253 12.12 17.40 7.02
C SER A 253 13.57 17.68 6.61
N GLY A 254 14.07 17.02 5.57
CA GLY A 254 15.42 17.16 5.04
C GLY A 254 16.51 16.39 5.78
N LYS A 255 16.13 15.51 6.71
CA LYS A 255 17.05 14.67 7.48
C LYS A 255 17.51 13.42 6.74
N CYS A 256 16.87 13.08 5.63
CA CYS A 256 17.19 11.90 4.82
C CYS A 256 17.78 12.29 3.46
N ALA A 257 18.95 11.73 3.11
CA ALA A 257 19.57 11.98 1.81
C ALA A 257 19.07 11.03 0.71
N ILE A 258 18.84 9.75 1.03
CA ILE A 258 18.35 8.72 0.10
C ILE A 258 17.26 7.90 0.78
N TRP A 259 16.16 7.64 0.09
CA TRP A 259 15.07 6.82 0.58
C TRP A 259 14.56 5.91 -0.54
N VAL A 260 14.48 4.59 -0.29
CA VAL A 260 13.96 3.61 -1.24
C VAL A 260 12.63 3.09 -0.72
N ASP A 261 11.52 3.42 -1.38
CA ASP A 261 10.18 3.12 -0.88
C ASP A 261 9.09 3.34 -1.93
N ALA A 262 7.83 3.25 -1.50
CA ALA A 262 6.62 3.38 -2.30
C ALA A 262 6.62 4.63 -3.18
N SER A 263 6.32 4.45 -4.46
CA SER A 263 6.22 5.51 -5.47
C SER A 263 5.11 6.53 -5.19
N VAL A 264 4.13 6.16 -4.35
CA VAL A 264 3.05 7.07 -3.90
C VAL A 264 3.61 8.29 -3.16
N ALA A 265 4.76 8.14 -2.50
CA ALA A 265 5.42 9.22 -1.78
C ALA A 265 5.88 10.38 -2.69
N GLY A 266 6.02 10.14 -4.00
CA GLY A 266 6.41 11.16 -4.98
C GLY A 266 5.61 12.45 -4.85
N SER A 267 4.28 12.36 -4.73
CA SER A 267 3.43 13.54 -4.57
C SER A 267 3.77 14.32 -3.29
N PHE A 268 3.91 13.62 -2.16
CA PHE A 268 4.17 14.20 -0.85
C PHE A 268 5.57 14.77 -0.67
N VAL A 269 6.59 14.19 -1.31
CA VAL A 269 7.95 14.72 -1.22
C VAL A 269 8.15 15.95 -2.09
N THR A 270 7.33 16.13 -3.13
CA THR A 270 7.32 17.32 -4.02
C THR A 270 6.29 18.39 -3.66
N ASP A 271 5.43 18.13 -2.66
CA ASP A 271 4.48 19.12 -2.19
C ASP A 271 5.17 20.15 -1.27
N LYS A 272 5.31 21.38 -1.76
CA LYS A 272 5.94 22.49 -1.02
C LYS A 272 5.24 22.86 0.29
N THR A 273 3.97 22.48 0.45
CA THR A 273 3.24 22.71 1.70
C THR A 273 3.56 21.67 2.78
N GLN A 274 4.13 20.53 2.39
CA GLN A 274 4.41 19.39 3.27
C GLN A 274 5.91 19.05 3.38
N SER A 275 6.71 19.40 2.37
CA SER A 275 8.11 19.02 2.24
C SER A 275 9.02 20.24 2.17
N LYS A 276 10.00 20.31 3.09
CA LYS A 276 11.06 21.34 3.10
C LYS A 276 12.08 21.16 1.97
N VAL A 277 12.03 20.03 1.28
CA VAL A 277 13.01 19.63 0.26
C VAL A 277 12.37 19.44 -1.11
N ALA A 278 11.14 19.90 -1.31
CA ALA A 278 10.35 19.69 -2.52
C ALA A 278 11.08 20.10 -3.82
N ASP A 279 11.89 21.16 -3.77
CA ASP A 279 12.67 21.66 -4.92
C ASP A 279 14.01 20.90 -5.14
N HIS A 280 14.32 19.93 -4.28
CA HIS A 280 15.61 19.23 -4.23
C HIS A 280 15.47 17.70 -4.23
N VAL A 281 14.40 17.18 -4.84
CA VAL A 281 14.16 15.73 -4.94
C VAL A 281 14.42 15.23 -6.35
N GLY A 282 15.22 14.18 -6.45
CA GLY A 282 15.39 13.38 -7.65
C GLY A 282 14.76 12.00 -7.46
N PHE A 283 14.39 11.38 -8.58
CA PHE A 283 13.72 10.08 -8.63
C PHE A 283 14.48 9.16 -9.58
N THR A 284 14.72 7.94 -9.15
CA THR A 284 15.32 6.89 -9.99
C THR A 284 14.71 5.53 -9.65
N PHE A 285 14.99 4.50 -10.44
CA PHE A 285 14.40 3.17 -10.22
C PHE A 285 14.81 2.57 -8.86
N ALA A 286 14.03 1.59 -8.38
CA ALA A 286 14.44 0.81 -7.21
C ALA A 286 15.78 0.10 -7.49
N PRO A 287 16.66 -0.04 -6.50
CA PRO A 287 17.99 -0.58 -6.74
C PRO A 287 17.95 -2.08 -7.02
N HIS A 288 18.74 -2.51 -8.00
CA HIS A 288 18.97 -3.93 -8.28
C HIS A 288 20.27 -4.42 -7.62
N GLN A 289 20.60 -5.70 -7.75
CA GLN A 289 21.96 -6.18 -7.44
C GLN A 289 22.40 -7.28 -8.42
N VAL A 290 22.20 -8.56 -8.09
CA VAL A 290 22.55 -9.68 -8.99
C VAL A 290 21.46 -9.97 -10.03
N THR A 291 20.26 -9.43 -9.79
CA THR A 291 19.08 -9.51 -10.67
C THR A 291 18.26 -8.24 -10.48
N ASP A 292 17.48 -7.87 -11.49
CA ASP A 292 16.45 -6.83 -11.43
C ASP A 292 15.07 -7.41 -11.05
N LYS A 293 14.82 -8.69 -11.32
CA LYS A 293 13.60 -9.40 -10.90
C LYS A 293 13.28 -9.19 -9.42
N GLY A 294 12.08 -8.69 -9.16
CA GLY A 294 11.57 -8.42 -7.82
C GLY A 294 12.27 -7.31 -7.03
N SER A 295 13.10 -6.49 -7.69
CA SER A 295 13.78 -5.35 -7.05
C SER A 295 12.81 -4.18 -6.79
N ALA A 296 11.73 -4.09 -7.57
CA ALA A 296 10.64 -3.12 -7.37
C ALA A 296 9.33 -3.86 -7.12
N TRP A 297 8.54 -3.45 -6.11
CA TRP A 297 7.31 -4.15 -5.77
C TRP A 297 6.10 -3.73 -6.62
N LEU A 298 4.97 -4.40 -6.40
CA LEU A 298 3.65 -3.96 -6.84
C LEU A 298 2.70 -4.05 -5.66
N TYR A 299 2.03 -2.95 -5.33
CA TYR A 299 1.00 -2.93 -4.31
C TYR A 299 -0.14 -2.01 -4.71
N SER A 300 -1.34 -2.31 -4.23
CA SER A 300 -2.48 -1.39 -4.30
C SER A 300 -3.22 -1.41 -3.00
N TRP A 301 -3.54 -0.23 -2.49
CA TRP A 301 -4.58 -0.07 -1.48
C TRP A 301 -5.91 0.09 -2.21
N ALA A 302 -6.85 -0.78 -1.88
CA ALA A 302 -8.11 -0.92 -2.57
C ALA A 302 -9.28 -0.98 -1.56
N LEU A 303 -10.45 -0.57 -2.01
CA LEU A 303 -11.68 -0.56 -1.22
C LEU A 303 -12.47 -1.84 -1.53
N ALA A 304 -12.70 -2.65 -0.49
CA ALA A 304 -13.46 -3.89 -0.57
C ALA A 304 -14.69 -3.84 0.34
N ILE A 305 -15.69 -4.67 0.05
CA ILE A 305 -16.93 -4.74 0.82
C ILE A 305 -17.01 -6.16 1.40
N PRO A 306 -17.06 -6.34 2.73
CA PRO A 306 -17.19 -7.66 3.32
C PRO A 306 -18.62 -8.18 3.12
N THR A 307 -18.77 -9.49 2.95
CA THR A 307 -20.10 -10.11 2.79
C THR A 307 -21.02 -9.94 4.00
N SER A 308 -20.44 -9.64 5.17
CA SER A 308 -21.13 -9.31 6.42
C SER A 308 -21.76 -7.91 6.45
N SER A 309 -21.38 -6.98 5.56
CA SER A 309 -21.98 -5.64 5.52
C SER A 309 -23.48 -5.70 5.19
N LYS A 310 -24.27 -4.87 5.87
CA LYS A 310 -25.70 -4.70 5.58
C LYS A 310 -25.98 -3.52 4.63
N ALA A 311 -24.94 -2.77 4.26
CA ALA A 311 -25.02 -1.54 3.48
C ALA A 311 -24.31 -1.67 2.12
N LYS A 312 -24.38 -2.86 1.49
CA LYS A 312 -23.58 -3.21 0.30
C LYS A 312 -23.73 -2.23 -0.86
N ASP A 313 -24.94 -1.79 -1.16
CA ASP A 313 -25.19 -0.86 -2.28
C ASP A 313 -24.61 0.54 -2.02
N ALA A 314 -24.78 1.06 -0.80
CA ALA A 314 -24.17 2.32 -0.39
C ALA A 314 -22.64 2.21 -0.35
N ALA A 315 -22.11 1.11 0.19
CA ALA A 315 -20.67 0.82 0.24
C ALA A 315 -20.04 0.73 -1.16
N LYS A 316 -20.76 0.12 -2.11
CA LYS A 316 -20.36 0.04 -3.52
C LYS A 316 -20.41 1.39 -4.21
N THR A 317 -21.46 2.18 -3.96
CA THR A 317 -21.58 3.56 -4.46
C THR A 317 -20.40 4.41 -4.01
N PHE A 318 -20.08 4.39 -2.70
CA PHE A 318 -18.92 5.10 -2.16
C PHE A 318 -17.60 4.59 -2.74
N SER A 319 -17.39 3.27 -2.80
CA SER A 319 -16.15 2.69 -3.31
C SER A 319 -15.93 3.01 -4.80
N ALA A 320 -17.00 3.02 -5.60
CA ALA A 320 -16.94 3.41 -7.00
C ALA A 320 -16.62 4.91 -7.16
N TRP A 321 -17.26 5.78 -6.38
CA TRP A 321 -16.97 7.22 -6.35
C TRP A 321 -15.50 7.49 -5.99
N ALA A 322 -15.02 6.92 -4.88
CA ALA A 322 -13.67 7.17 -4.36
C ALA A 322 -12.54 6.69 -5.28
N THR A 323 -12.84 5.79 -6.21
CA THR A 323 -11.88 5.18 -7.15
C THR A 323 -12.18 5.55 -8.61
N SER A 324 -13.02 6.55 -8.83
CA SER A 324 -13.45 7.04 -10.14
C SER A 324 -12.45 8.00 -10.78
N LYS A 325 -12.65 8.33 -12.06
CA LYS A 325 -11.88 9.40 -12.72
C LYS A 325 -12.25 10.76 -12.15
N GLU A 326 -13.53 10.94 -11.84
CA GLU A 326 -14.14 12.13 -11.28
C GLU A 326 -13.53 12.46 -9.89
N TYR A 327 -13.22 11.45 -9.08
CA TYR A 327 -12.46 11.67 -7.84
C TYR A 327 -11.03 12.17 -8.12
N GLY A 328 -10.37 11.62 -9.15
CA GLY A 328 -9.07 12.14 -9.61
C GLY A 328 -9.15 13.60 -10.07
N GLU A 329 -10.17 13.96 -10.82
CA GLU A 329 -10.43 15.35 -11.25
C GLU A 329 -10.71 16.28 -10.05
N LEU A 330 -11.46 15.79 -9.06
CA LEU A 330 -11.71 16.51 -7.81
C LEU A 330 -10.39 16.83 -7.09
N VAL A 331 -9.52 15.83 -6.93
CA VAL A 331 -8.19 16.01 -6.32
C VAL A 331 -7.34 16.98 -7.13
N ALA A 332 -7.31 16.83 -8.46
CA ALA A 332 -6.55 17.73 -9.33
C ALA A 332 -7.01 19.20 -9.18
N LYS A 333 -8.32 19.42 -9.03
CA LYS A 333 -8.93 20.73 -8.86
C LYS A 333 -8.66 21.33 -7.47
N THR A 334 -8.71 20.54 -6.40
CA THR A 334 -8.59 21.06 -5.02
C THR A 334 -7.15 21.14 -4.55
N ASP A 335 -6.34 20.14 -4.88
CA ASP A 335 -5.01 19.91 -4.31
C ASP A 335 -3.91 19.92 -5.38
N GLY A 336 -4.28 20.03 -6.66
CA GLY A 336 -3.34 20.06 -7.79
C GLY A 336 -3.14 18.70 -8.47
N ILE A 337 -2.89 18.73 -9.77
CA ILE A 337 -2.85 17.51 -10.60
C ILE A 337 -1.76 16.51 -10.19
N ALA A 338 -0.62 16.96 -9.67
CA ALA A 338 0.44 16.07 -9.19
C ALA A 338 0.05 15.25 -7.93
N ASN A 339 -1.03 15.67 -7.25
CA ASN A 339 -1.54 15.04 -6.04
C ASN A 339 -2.66 14.00 -6.31
N VAL A 340 -3.03 13.78 -7.57
CA VAL A 340 -4.00 12.73 -7.94
C VAL A 340 -3.44 11.36 -7.53
N PRO A 341 -4.25 10.48 -6.90
CA PRO A 341 -3.80 9.15 -6.50
C PRO A 341 -3.19 8.39 -7.70
N PRO A 342 -1.95 7.90 -7.57
CA PRO A 342 -1.22 7.35 -8.72
C PRO A 342 -1.55 5.87 -8.97
N GLY A 343 -1.09 5.39 -10.12
CA GLY A 343 -0.83 3.97 -10.36
C GLY A 343 -2.03 3.07 -10.65
N THR A 344 -3.27 3.57 -10.56
CA THR A 344 -4.46 2.74 -10.81
C THR A 344 -4.91 2.80 -12.25
N ARG A 345 -4.94 3.99 -12.84
CA ARG A 345 -5.54 4.26 -14.16
C ARG A 345 -4.54 4.75 -15.18
N ALA A 346 -4.68 4.28 -16.42
CA ALA A 346 -3.89 4.76 -17.55
C ALA A 346 -4.16 6.25 -17.82
N SER A 347 -5.42 6.67 -17.76
CA SER A 347 -5.84 8.06 -17.96
C SER A 347 -5.24 9.06 -16.97
N THR A 348 -4.83 8.63 -15.77
CA THR A 348 -4.11 9.49 -14.81
C THR A 348 -2.79 10.00 -15.42
N TYR A 349 -2.10 9.18 -16.22
CA TYR A 349 -0.80 9.51 -16.83
C TYR A 349 -0.93 10.34 -18.12
N SER A 350 -1.78 11.36 -18.08
CA SER A 350 -1.90 12.39 -19.13
C SER A 350 -0.63 13.25 -19.24
N ASP A 351 -0.46 13.95 -20.36
CA ASP A 351 0.68 14.88 -20.54
C ASP A 351 0.76 15.93 -19.42
N ALA A 352 -0.39 16.44 -18.96
CA ALA A 352 -0.46 17.41 -17.88
C ALA A 352 0.01 16.81 -16.54
N TYR A 353 -0.40 15.57 -16.22
CA TYR A 353 0.08 14.87 -15.04
C TYR A 353 1.58 14.57 -15.13
N MET A 354 2.03 14.03 -16.27
CA MET A 354 3.43 13.70 -16.52
C MET A 354 4.36 14.93 -16.42
N SER A 355 3.87 16.11 -16.85
CA SER A 355 4.61 17.36 -16.70
C SER A 355 4.64 17.89 -15.26
N ALA A 356 3.59 17.67 -14.48
CA ALA A 356 3.45 18.21 -13.13
C ALA A 356 4.04 17.28 -12.05
N ALA A 357 4.07 15.97 -12.29
CA ALA A 357 4.53 14.96 -11.36
C ALA A 357 5.87 14.37 -11.86
N PRO A 358 7.03 14.92 -11.42
CA PRO A 358 8.35 14.50 -11.93
C PRO A 358 8.69 13.03 -11.63
N PHE A 359 8.01 12.42 -10.65
CA PHE A 359 8.12 11.01 -10.31
C PHE A 359 7.30 10.08 -11.22
N ALA A 360 6.31 10.60 -11.96
CA ALA A 360 5.30 9.81 -12.66
C ALA A 360 5.88 8.84 -13.69
N LYS A 361 6.92 9.25 -14.43
CA LYS A 361 7.60 8.40 -15.41
C LYS A 361 8.18 7.14 -14.75
N VAL A 362 8.98 7.32 -13.71
CA VAL A 362 9.60 6.19 -12.98
C VAL A 362 8.51 5.30 -12.37
N THR A 363 7.47 5.89 -11.78
CA THR A 363 6.33 5.13 -11.25
C THR A 363 5.65 4.27 -12.31
N LEU A 364 5.31 4.85 -13.46
CA LEU A 364 4.62 4.15 -14.55
C LEU A 364 5.46 3.01 -15.11
N GLU A 365 6.75 3.26 -15.34
CA GLU A 365 7.67 2.25 -15.86
C GLU A 365 7.90 1.12 -14.85
N SER A 366 8.06 1.44 -13.55
CA SER A 366 8.18 0.42 -12.50
C SER A 366 6.92 -0.43 -12.36
N LEU A 367 5.72 0.19 -12.41
CA LEU A 367 4.45 -0.55 -12.37
C LEU A 367 4.27 -1.50 -13.56
N LYS A 368 4.71 -1.08 -14.76
CA LYS A 368 4.67 -1.92 -15.97
C LYS A 368 5.68 -3.07 -15.92
N ALA A 369 6.82 -2.87 -15.27
CA ALA A 369 7.89 -3.85 -15.17
C ALA A 369 7.66 -4.87 -14.04
N ALA A 370 6.85 -4.55 -13.03
CA ALA A 370 6.59 -5.44 -11.91
C ALA A 370 5.86 -6.72 -12.36
N ASP A 371 6.45 -7.88 -12.07
CA ASP A 371 5.87 -9.19 -12.36
C ASP A 371 5.78 -10.04 -11.07
N PRO A 372 4.66 -9.98 -10.34
CA PRO A 372 4.43 -10.80 -9.15
C PRO A 372 4.40 -12.31 -9.44
N SER A 373 4.23 -12.75 -10.69
CA SER A 373 4.22 -14.17 -11.04
C SER A 373 5.62 -14.77 -11.16
N LYS A 374 6.65 -13.92 -11.35
CA LYS A 374 8.07 -14.30 -11.44
C LYS A 374 8.93 -13.36 -10.59
N PRO A 375 8.71 -13.33 -9.26
CA PRO A 375 9.27 -12.30 -8.40
C PRO A 375 10.76 -12.46 -8.12
N THR A 376 11.39 -13.59 -8.47
CA THR A 376 12.74 -13.95 -8.04
C THR A 376 13.60 -14.46 -9.20
N LEU A 377 14.93 -14.44 -8.99
CA LEU A 377 15.89 -14.99 -9.96
C LEU A 377 15.65 -16.49 -10.20
N LYS A 378 15.54 -17.25 -9.12
CA LYS A 378 15.20 -18.68 -9.14
C LYS A 378 13.66 -18.85 -9.18
N PRO A 379 13.13 -19.93 -9.77
CA PRO A 379 11.69 -20.22 -9.75
C PRO A 379 11.14 -20.33 -8.33
N VAL A 380 9.85 -20.05 -8.14
CA VAL A 380 9.17 -20.11 -6.84
C VAL A 380 7.74 -20.64 -6.99
N PRO A 381 7.16 -21.27 -5.95
CA PRO A 381 5.79 -21.80 -6.00
C PRO A 381 4.72 -20.75 -5.63
N TYR A 382 5.11 -19.48 -5.43
CA TYR A 382 4.22 -18.42 -4.93
C TYR A 382 4.14 -17.22 -5.85
N ILE A 383 3.08 -16.43 -5.67
CA ILE A 383 2.88 -15.13 -6.30
C ILE A 383 3.15 -14.03 -5.27
N GLY A 384 3.81 -12.95 -5.70
CA GLY A 384 4.07 -11.76 -4.89
C GLY A 384 5.56 -11.38 -4.87
N ILE A 385 5.85 -10.08 -4.94
CA ILE A 385 7.24 -9.58 -4.99
C ILE A 385 7.78 -9.36 -3.57
N GLN A 386 7.14 -8.45 -2.85
CA GLN A 386 7.49 -8.04 -1.48
C GLN A 386 6.80 -8.87 -0.40
N LEU A 387 5.99 -9.85 -0.83
CA LEU A 387 5.16 -10.70 0.00
C LEU A 387 4.95 -12.07 -0.67
N VAL A 388 4.45 -13.05 0.09
CA VAL A 388 4.06 -14.36 -0.42
C VAL A 388 2.54 -14.51 -0.29
N THR A 389 1.83 -14.72 -1.39
CA THR A 389 0.36 -14.79 -1.40
C THR A 389 -0.16 -16.15 -0.90
N ILE A 390 0.04 -16.42 0.40
CA ILE A 390 -0.51 -17.56 1.14
C ILE A 390 -1.15 -17.08 2.45
N PRO A 391 -2.19 -17.76 2.97
CA PRO A 391 -2.86 -17.36 4.21
C PRO A 391 -1.92 -17.18 5.41
N GLU A 392 -0.84 -17.95 5.46
CA GLU A 392 0.11 -17.97 6.57
C GLU A 392 1.06 -16.76 6.58
N PHE A 393 1.15 -15.98 5.49
CA PHE A 393 2.19 -14.98 5.32
C PHE A 393 2.09 -13.83 6.33
N GLN A 394 0.89 -13.41 6.72
CA GLN A 394 0.77 -12.37 7.76
C GLN A 394 1.45 -12.80 9.07
N ALA A 395 1.30 -14.06 9.47
CA ALA A 395 1.91 -14.59 10.68
C ALA A 395 3.43 -14.78 10.51
N VAL A 396 3.83 -15.49 9.45
CA VAL A 396 5.24 -15.79 9.14
C VAL A 396 6.03 -14.49 8.92
N GLY A 397 5.54 -13.62 8.04
CA GLY A 397 6.15 -12.33 7.73
C GLY A 397 6.27 -11.40 8.94
N THR A 398 5.26 -11.37 9.83
CA THR A 398 5.34 -10.58 11.06
C THR A 398 6.41 -11.10 12.00
N GLN A 399 6.52 -12.43 12.15
CA GLN A 399 7.53 -13.02 13.03
C GLN A 399 8.95 -12.81 12.49
N VAL A 400 9.16 -13.01 11.19
CA VAL A 400 10.46 -12.73 10.54
C VAL A 400 10.78 -11.23 10.62
N GLY A 401 9.80 -10.35 10.39
CA GLY A 401 9.98 -8.90 10.53
C GLY A 401 10.45 -8.48 11.92
N LYS A 402 9.92 -9.09 12.99
CA LYS A 402 10.40 -8.87 14.36
C LYS A 402 11.85 -9.31 14.56
N LEU A 403 12.22 -10.48 14.04
CA LEU A 403 13.59 -11.00 14.13
C LEU A 403 14.59 -10.09 13.42
N PHE A 404 14.24 -9.60 12.22
CA PHE A 404 15.11 -8.71 11.46
C PHE A 404 15.18 -7.30 12.05
N SER A 405 14.08 -6.81 12.62
CA SER A 405 14.09 -5.58 13.41
C SER A 405 14.98 -5.72 14.65
N ALA A 406 15.03 -6.88 15.31
CA ALA A 406 15.92 -7.12 16.44
C ALA A 406 17.40 -7.13 16.01
N ALA A 407 17.70 -7.70 14.83
CA ALA A 407 19.05 -7.67 14.26
C ALA A 407 19.51 -6.25 13.91
N LEU A 408 18.61 -5.43 13.35
CA LEU A 408 18.85 -4.02 13.03
C LEU A 408 19.34 -3.23 14.25
N ILE A 409 18.70 -3.42 15.41
CA ILE A 409 19.06 -2.73 16.66
C ILE A 409 20.12 -3.45 17.49
N GLY A 410 20.68 -4.56 16.96
CA GLY A 410 21.77 -5.29 17.61
C GLY A 410 21.36 -6.11 18.83
N GLN A 411 20.05 -6.38 19.04
CA GLN A 411 19.60 -7.31 20.08
C GLN A 411 19.97 -8.77 19.76
N THR A 412 20.16 -9.08 18.48
CA THR A 412 20.63 -10.38 18.00
C THR A 412 21.57 -10.17 16.80
N THR A 413 22.41 -11.15 16.49
CA THR A 413 23.22 -11.11 15.27
C THR A 413 22.37 -11.40 14.04
N VAL A 414 22.85 -11.00 12.86
CA VAL A 414 22.21 -11.34 11.59
C VAL A 414 22.05 -12.86 11.44
N ASP A 415 23.11 -13.62 11.75
CA ASP A 415 23.09 -15.09 11.64
C ASP A 415 22.07 -15.73 12.59
N GLN A 416 21.95 -15.23 13.83
CA GLN A 416 20.94 -15.69 14.78
C GLN A 416 19.51 -15.37 14.32
N ALA A 417 19.28 -14.16 13.79
CA ALA A 417 17.98 -13.77 13.27
C ALA A 417 17.56 -14.63 12.06
N LEU A 418 18.48 -14.92 11.14
CA LEU A 418 18.23 -15.80 9.99
C LEU A 418 17.95 -17.24 10.42
N ALA A 419 18.71 -17.79 11.38
CA ALA A 419 18.47 -19.12 11.91
C ALA A 419 17.09 -19.22 12.59
N ALA A 420 16.70 -18.21 13.36
CA ALA A 420 15.37 -18.14 13.97
C ALA A 420 14.25 -17.98 12.92
N ALA A 421 14.50 -17.19 11.87
CA ALA A 421 13.57 -16.99 10.75
C ALA A 421 13.36 -18.31 9.97
N GLN A 422 14.43 -19.06 9.74
CA GLN A 422 14.38 -20.41 9.15
C GLN A 422 13.51 -21.33 9.99
N GLN A 423 13.85 -21.51 11.28
CA GLN A 423 13.17 -22.44 12.16
C GLN A 423 11.69 -22.10 12.36
N THR A 424 11.37 -20.82 12.54
CA THR A 424 9.98 -20.40 12.73
C THR A 424 9.16 -20.60 11.45
N SER A 425 9.73 -20.31 10.28
CA SER A 425 9.05 -20.49 9.00
C SER A 425 8.83 -21.97 8.70
N GLU A 426 9.83 -22.83 8.93
CA GLU A 426 9.70 -24.29 8.78
C GLU A 426 8.57 -24.84 9.65
N ARG A 427 8.50 -24.40 10.91
CA ARG A 427 7.45 -24.83 11.84
C ARG A 427 6.07 -24.42 11.38
N GLU A 428 5.88 -23.16 10.99
CA GLU A 428 4.56 -22.67 10.56
C GLU A 428 4.14 -23.31 9.23
N MET A 429 5.05 -23.46 8.27
CA MET A 429 4.75 -24.12 6.99
C MET A 429 4.41 -25.60 7.18
N LYS A 430 5.14 -26.32 8.03
CA LYS A 430 4.81 -27.71 8.40
C LYS A 430 3.45 -27.80 9.09
N ARG A 431 3.16 -26.90 10.02
CA ARG A 431 1.86 -26.84 10.72
C ARG A 431 0.71 -26.58 9.74
N ALA A 432 0.94 -25.74 8.73
CA ALA A 432 -0.03 -25.44 7.69
C ALA A 432 -0.13 -26.55 6.62
N GLY A 433 0.72 -27.58 6.69
CA GLY A 433 0.68 -28.77 5.83
C GLY A 433 1.42 -28.64 4.51
N TYR A 434 2.39 -27.74 4.38
CA TYR A 434 3.22 -27.61 3.17
C TYR A 434 4.39 -28.62 3.16
N PRO A 435 4.83 -29.10 1.97
CA PRO A 435 4.19 -28.89 0.65
C PRO A 435 2.84 -29.62 0.52
N LYS A 436 1.93 -29.07 -0.28
CA LYS A 436 0.57 -29.58 -0.53
C LYS A 436 0.39 -30.06 -1.96
#